data_AF-A0A520JN21-F1
#
_entry.id   AF-A0A520JN21-F1
#
_cell.length_a   1.000
_cell.length_b   1.000
_cell.length_c   1.000
_cell.angle_alpha   90.00
_cell.angle_beta   90.00
_cell.angle_gamma   90.00
#
_symmetry.space_group_name_H-M   'P 1'
#
loop_
_entity.id
_entity.type
_entity.pdbx_description
1 polymer ?
#
loop_
_entity_poly.entity_id
_entity_poly.type
_entity_poly.pdbx_seq_one_letter_code
_entity_poly.pdbx_strand_id
1 'polypeptide(L)' 'MPDRVLIFYGSYRSDRQGIRLAEWLVRAFAERGASAELIDARAVDLPMLDRMYKEHPSG' A
#
# COMPACT_ATOMS: atom_id res chain seq x y z
N MET A 1 5.63 9.27 -22.98
CA MET A 1 6.00 8.28 -21.95
C MET A 1 4.78 8.05 -21.08
N PRO A 2 4.44 6.82 -20.71
CA PRO A 2 3.30 6.55 -19.82
C PRO A 2 3.60 7.08 -18.41
N ASP A 3 2.58 7.57 -17.71
CA ASP A 3 2.69 7.93 -16.30
C ASP A 3 3.10 6.69 -15.48
N ARG A 4 3.98 6.88 -14.49
CA ARG A 4 4.39 5.82 -13.57
C ARG A 4 3.69 6.04 -12.23
N VAL A 5 2.86 5.08 -11.83
CA VAL A 5 2.02 5.18 -10.65
C VAL A 5 2.31 4.01 -9.72
N LEU A 6 2.79 4.32 -8.52
CA LEU A 6 2.91 3.34 -7.45
C LEU A 6 1.65 3.40 -6.58
N ILE A 7 0.96 2.27 -6.46
CA ILE A 7 -0.19 2.08 -5.59
C ILE A 7 0.34 1.37 -4.34
N PHE A 8 0.39 2.10 -3.24
CA PHE A 8 0.81 1.54 -1.96
C PHE A 8 -0.39 1.07 -1.14
N TYR A 9 -0.37 -0.19 -0.71
CA TYR A 9 -1.39 -0.76 0.16
C TYR A 9 -0.82 -1.07 1.54
N GLY A 10 -1.13 -0.20 2.51
CA GLY A 10 -0.52 -0.23 3.85
C GLY A 10 -1.20 -1.11 4.89
N SER A 11 -2.27 -1.85 4.57
CA SER A 11 -3.01 -2.62 5.57
C SER A 11 -2.32 -3.94 5.91
N TYR A 12 -2.03 -4.16 7.20
CA TYR A 12 -1.52 -5.43 7.74
C TYR A 12 -2.61 -6.38 8.24
N ARG A 13 -3.88 -5.96 8.21
CA ARG A 13 -4.98 -6.77 8.77
C ARG A 13 -5.09 -8.13 8.07
N SER A 14 -5.50 -9.17 8.80
CA SER A 14 -5.64 -10.51 8.25
C SER A 14 -6.79 -10.63 7.23
N ASP A 15 -7.88 -9.90 7.46
CA ASP A 15 -9.17 -9.95 6.76
C ASP A 15 -9.39 -8.78 5.78
N ARG A 16 -8.30 -8.18 5.34
CA ARG A 16 -8.26 -6.89 4.65
C ARG A 16 -8.99 -6.91 3.29
N GLN A 17 -10.18 -6.32 3.24
CA GLN A 17 -10.97 -6.22 2.00
C GLN A 17 -10.44 -5.15 1.03
N GLY A 18 -9.73 -4.13 1.54
CA GLY A 18 -9.23 -3.00 0.74
C GLY A 18 -8.23 -3.39 -0.35
N ILE A 19 -7.59 -4.56 -0.28
CA ILE A 19 -6.68 -5.05 -1.32
C ILE A 19 -7.39 -5.18 -2.67
N ARG A 20 -8.68 -5.52 -2.67
CA ARG A 20 -9.49 -5.64 -3.90
C ARG A 20 -9.57 -4.33 -4.66
N LEU A 21 -9.66 -3.21 -3.94
CA LEU A 21 -9.63 -1.87 -4.54
C LEU A 21 -8.25 -1.54 -5.09
N ALA A 22 -7.18 -1.88 -4.35
CA ALA A 22 -5.81 -1.64 -4.80
C ALA A 22 -5.50 -2.41 -6.10
N GLU A 23 -5.89 -3.67 -6.19
CA GLU A 23 -5.79 -4.49 -7.40
C GLU A 23 -6.62 -3.92 -8.56
N TRP A 24 -7.85 -3.45 -8.27
CA TRP A 24 -8.68 -2.79 -9.28
C TRP A 24 -8.03 -1.51 -9.80
N LEU A 25 -7.41 -0.70 -8.94
CA LEU A 25 -6.70 0.51 -9.35
C LEU A 25 -5.56 0.20 -10.31
N VAL A 26 -4.75 -0.84 -10.07
CA VAL A 26 -3.69 -1.25 -11.00
C VAL A 26 -4.26 -1.48 -12.40
N ARG A 27 -5.35 -2.25 -12.50
CA ARG A 27 -6.03 -2.53 -13.77
C ARG A 27 -6.57 -1.25 -14.41
N ALA A 28 -7.27 -0.42 -13.64
CA ALA A 28 -7.87 0.83 -14.13
C ALA A 28 -6.81 1.83 -14.64
N PHE A 29 -5.66 1.93 -13.98
CA PHE A 29 -4.54 2.76 -14.45
C PHE A 29 -3.88 2.17 -15.71
N ALA A 30 -3.69 0.86 -15.77
CA ALA A 30 -3.16 0.19 -16.95
C ALA A 30 -4.06 0.36 -18.18
N GLU A 31 -5.38 0.26 -18.02
CA GLU A 31 -6.38 0.51 -19.08
C GLU A 31 -6.32 1.94 -19.64
N ARG A 32 -5.83 2.89 -18.84
CA ARG A 32 -5.64 4.29 -19.24
C ARG A 32 -4.25 4.57 -19.81
N GLY A 33 -3.42 3.54 -19.94
CA GLY A 33 -2.07 3.63 -20.51
C GLY A 33 -0.97 4.00 -19.50
N ALA A 34 -1.24 3.99 -18.20
CA ALA A 34 -0.22 4.20 -17.17
C ALA A 34 0.52 2.89 -16.82
N SER A 35 1.78 3.01 -16.41
CA SER A 35 2.56 1.93 -15.81
C SER A 35 2.29 1.91 -14.30
N ALA A 36 1.32 1.11 -13.88
CA ALA A 36 0.93 0.97 -12.48
C ALA A 36 1.56 -0.26 -11.80
N GLU A 37 2.05 -0.08 -10.58
CA GLU A 37 2.61 -1.15 -9.74
C GLU A 37 1.93 -1.13 -8.36
N LEU A 38 1.64 -2.30 -7.81
CA LEU A 38 1.11 -2.45 -6.46
C LEU A 38 2.21 -2.91 -5.50
N ILE A 39 2.44 -2.13 -4.45
CA ILE A 39 3.26 -2.53 -3.30
C ILE A 39 2.35 -2.77 -2.10
N ASP A 40 2.22 -4.03 -1.70
CA ASP A 40 1.52 -4.45 -0.49
C ASP A 40 2.50 -4.54 0.68
N ALA A 41 2.34 -3.66 1.66
CA ALA A 41 3.22 -3.56 2.82
C ALA A 41 3.38 -4.89 3.57
N ARG A 42 2.30 -5.66 3.73
CA ARG A 42 2.37 -6.98 4.40
C ARG A 42 3.11 -8.00 3.54
N ALA A 43 2.97 -7.94 2.22
CA ALA A 43 3.61 -8.89 1.30
C ALA A 43 5.12 -8.68 1.23
N VAL A 44 5.56 -7.42 1.28
CA VAL A 44 6.99 -7.06 1.33
C VAL A 44 7.55 -6.96 2.76
N ASP A 45 6.73 -7.33 3.76
CA ASP A 45 7.06 -7.31 5.18
C ASP A 45 7.74 -6.01 5.64
N LEU A 46 7.13 -4.86 5.32
CA LEU A 46 7.66 -3.58 5.81
C LEU A 46 7.70 -3.58 7.35
N PRO A 47 8.74 -3.01 7.95
CA PRO A 47 8.85 -2.94 9.40
C PRO A 47 7.70 -2.11 9.96
N MET A 48 6.89 -2.74 10.82
CA MET A 48 5.90 -2.03 11.61
C MET A 48 6.57 -1.38 12.82
N LEU A 49 6.10 -0.19 13.19
CA LEU A 49 6.56 0.46 14.40
C LEU A 49 6.23 -0.44 15.60
N ASP A 50 7.26 -0.80 16.35
CA ASP A 50 7.13 -1.53 17.62
C ASP A 50 6.36 -0.69 18.65
N ARG A 51 6.52 0.65 18.61
CA ARG A 51 5.86 1.59 19.51
C ARG A 51 5.16 2.70 18.76
N MET A 52 3.95 3.05 19.23
CA MET A 52 3.29 4.27 18.79
C MET A 52 3.95 5.49 19.44
N TYR A 53 3.87 6.67 18.80
CA TYR A 53 4.40 7.92 19.36
C TYR A 53 3.96 8.18 20.82
N LYS A 54 2.71 7.84 21.15
CA LYS A 54 2.12 7.98 22.51
C LYS A 54 2.79 7.11 23.58
N GLU A 55 3.60 6.14 23.20
CA GLU A 55 4.28 5.20 24.11
C GLU A 55 5.70 5.67 24.46
N HIS A 56 6.16 6.78 23.86
CA HIS A 56 7.41 7.42 24.26
C HIS A 56 7.19 8.27 25.53
N PRO A 57 8.16 8.28 26.47
CA PRO A 57 8.16 9.24 27.57
C PRO A 57 8.08 10.67 27.04
N SER A 58 7.45 11.56 27.80
CA SER A 58 7.44 12.98 27.50
C SER A 58 8.86 13.53 27.65
N GLY A 59 9.56 13.77 26.54
CA GLY A 59 10.83 14.51 26.50
C GLY A 59 12.00 13.81 27.20
#